data_AF-A0A7S2QEI9-F1
#
_entry.id   AF-A0A7S2QEI9-F1
#
_cell.length_a   1.000
_cell.length_b   1.000
_cell.length_c   1.000
_cell.angle_alpha   90.00
_cell.angle_beta   90.00
_cell.angle_gamma   90.00
#
_symmetry.space_group_name_H-M   'P 1'
#
loop_
_entity.id
_entity.type
_entity.pdbx_description
1 polymer ?
#
loop_
_entity_poly.entity_id
_entity_poly.type
_entity_poly.pdbx_seq_one_letter_code
_entity_poly.pdbx_strand_id
1 'polypeptide(L)'
;AQASRNPRREVGVLEPEPKSAPAPSSPHPLQPVLSMTLAQPVSQDAGLALLALGDWGGDGDDHPTTHDQIKVGHAMAAEQKKLSARGTLLLGDNFYYDGVTSNTSFRFQKTFEEVYPRSAFGDMQFHVIAGNHDHHGSANAQVQYRSSVNRWSFP
;
A
#
# COMPACT_ATOMS: atom_id res chain seq x y z
N ALA A 1 -52.47 -52.11 46.94
CA ALA A 1 -51.42 -52.99 47.48
C ALA A 1 -50.09 -52.49 46.93
N GLN A 2 -49.27 -51.82 47.76
CA GLN A 2 -48.10 -52.42 48.44
C GLN A 2 -47.09 -52.98 47.42
N ALA A 3 -45.94 -52.37 47.16
CA ALA A 3 -44.78 -52.04 48.02
C ALA A 3 -43.59 -52.96 47.65
N SER A 4 -42.47 -52.38 47.22
CA SER A 4 -41.09 -52.90 47.43
C SER A 4 -40.12 -51.99 46.68
N ARG A 5 -38.97 -51.51 47.15
CA ARG A 5 -38.25 -51.48 48.43
C ARG A 5 -37.11 -50.46 48.19
N ASN A 6 -36.90 -49.53 49.11
CA ASN A 6 -35.65 -48.73 49.25
C ASN A 6 -34.63 -49.58 50.09
N PRO A 7 -33.41 -49.16 50.49
CA PRO A 7 -32.50 -48.08 50.03
C PRO A 7 -31.01 -48.52 49.94
N ARG A 8 -30.10 -47.68 49.40
CA ARG A 8 -28.75 -47.56 50.00
C ARG A 8 -27.98 -46.30 49.60
N ARG A 9 -27.86 -45.41 50.60
CA ARG A 9 -26.70 -44.61 51.02
C ARG A 9 -26.12 -43.60 50.02
N GLU A 10 -26.68 -42.40 50.11
CA GLU A 10 -25.93 -41.15 49.98
C GLU A 10 -24.93 -41.04 51.15
N VAL A 11 -23.66 -40.85 50.83
CA VAL A 11 -22.62 -40.50 51.80
C VAL A 11 -22.29 -39.04 51.53
N GLY A 12 -22.72 -38.15 52.42
CA GLY A 12 -22.37 -36.75 52.37
C GLY A 12 -20.87 -36.58 52.54
N VAL A 13 -20.23 -35.92 51.57
CA VAL A 13 -18.91 -35.32 51.75
C VAL A 13 -19.16 -33.83 51.88
N LEU A 14 -18.91 -33.33 53.09
CA LEU A 14 -18.90 -31.91 53.42
C LEU A 14 -17.83 -31.22 52.55
N GLU A 15 -18.24 -30.29 51.69
CA GLU A 15 -17.31 -29.40 51.01
C GLU A 15 -16.66 -28.47 52.05
N PRO A 16 -15.33 -28.27 52.00
CA PRO A 16 -14.67 -27.30 52.86
C PRO A 16 -14.95 -25.86 52.37
N GLU A 17 -15.30 -24.99 53.31
CA GLU A 17 -15.42 -23.54 53.13
C GLU A 17 -14.21 -22.93 52.39
N PRO A 18 -14.41 -21.94 51.49
CA PRO A 18 -13.32 -21.31 50.77
C PRO A 18 -12.44 -20.46 51.72
N LYS A 19 -11.13 -20.73 51.72
CA LYS A 19 -10.12 -19.90 52.37
C LYS A 19 -10.20 -18.46 51.86
N SER A 20 -10.40 -17.52 52.79
CA SER A 20 -10.34 -16.07 52.56
C SER A 20 -9.08 -15.69 51.79
N ALA A 21 -9.24 -15.02 50.65
CA ALA A 21 -8.15 -14.45 49.88
C ALA A 21 -7.43 -13.34 50.68
N PRO A 22 -6.11 -13.16 50.52
CA PRO A 22 -5.40 -12.03 51.13
C PRO A 22 -5.77 -10.70 50.44
N ALA A 23 -5.85 -9.64 51.23
CA ALA A 23 -6.14 -8.28 50.78
C ALA A 23 -5.09 -7.76 49.76
N PRO A 24 -5.47 -6.84 48.84
CA PRO A 24 -4.54 -6.29 47.86
C PRO A 24 -3.46 -5.45 48.53
N SER A 25 -2.21 -5.67 48.12
CA SER A 25 -1.04 -4.88 48.52
C SER A 25 -1.09 -3.45 47.94
N SER A 26 -0.63 -2.49 48.73
CA SER A 26 -0.62 -1.04 48.45
C SER A 26 -0.03 -0.68 47.06
N PRO A 27 -0.55 0.37 46.39
CA PRO A 27 -0.02 0.77 45.10
C PRO A 27 1.39 1.36 45.25
N HIS A 28 2.32 0.85 44.45
CA HIS A 28 3.64 1.48 44.23
C HIS A 28 3.45 2.81 43.50
N PRO A 29 4.18 3.88 43.85
CA PRO A 29 4.11 5.14 43.11
C PRO A 29 4.71 4.94 41.71
N LEU A 30 3.92 5.22 40.67
CA LEU A 30 4.37 5.28 39.29
C LEU A 30 5.39 6.42 39.15
N GLN A 31 6.64 6.10 38.86
CA GLN A 31 7.64 7.08 38.47
C GLN A 31 7.32 7.55 37.03
N PRO A 32 7.28 8.86 36.75
CA PRO A 32 7.14 9.32 35.37
C PRO A 32 8.44 9.02 34.61
N VAL A 33 8.38 8.07 33.68
CA VAL A 33 9.45 7.93 32.68
C VAL A 33 9.32 9.08 31.69
N LEU A 34 10.14 10.10 31.87
CA LEU A 34 10.26 11.19 30.91
C LEU A 34 10.93 10.64 29.64
N SER A 35 10.13 10.25 28.64
CA SER A 35 10.63 10.03 27.28
C SER A 35 11.07 11.37 26.71
N MET A 36 12.35 11.71 26.84
CA MET A 36 12.95 12.74 26.00
C MET A 36 13.18 12.13 24.62
N THR A 37 12.16 12.18 23.78
CA THR A 37 12.39 12.12 22.33
C THR A 37 13.15 13.39 21.98
N LEU A 38 14.45 13.27 21.69
CA LEU A 38 15.15 14.31 20.97
C LEU A 38 14.40 14.51 19.66
N ALA A 39 13.63 15.59 19.57
CA ALA A 39 13.12 16.08 18.31
C ALA A 39 14.34 16.30 17.42
N GLN A 40 14.56 15.40 16.46
CA GLN A 40 15.54 15.64 15.42
C GLN A 40 15.15 16.96 14.77
N PRO A 41 16.08 17.92 14.61
CA PRO A 41 15.77 19.13 13.88
C PRO A 41 15.31 18.69 12.49
N VAL A 42 14.04 18.94 12.18
CA VAL A 42 13.53 18.79 10.82
C VAL A 42 14.36 19.75 10.00
N SER A 43 15.28 19.21 9.19
CA SER A 43 16.08 20.04 8.30
C SER A 43 15.10 20.79 7.40
N GLN A 44 14.98 22.10 7.63
CA GLN A 44 14.08 23.02 6.93
C GLN A 44 14.48 23.24 5.46
N ASP A 45 15.50 22.54 4.97
CA ASP A 45 16.10 22.69 3.64
C ASP A 45 15.91 21.46 2.72
N ALA A 46 15.02 20.53 3.09
CA ALA A 46 14.71 19.38 2.23
C ALA A 46 13.81 19.82 1.05
N GLY A 47 14.43 20.28 -0.04
CA GLY A 47 13.75 20.60 -1.28
C GLY A 47 12.90 19.43 -1.81
N LEU A 48 11.80 19.74 -2.50
CA LEU A 48 10.96 18.74 -3.15
C LEU A 48 11.58 18.35 -4.50
N ALA A 49 11.99 17.09 -4.64
CA ALA A 49 12.37 16.51 -5.92
C ALA A 49 11.22 15.68 -6.51
N LEU A 50 10.90 15.95 -7.77
CA LEU A 50 9.95 15.18 -8.59
C LEU A 50 10.65 14.76 -9.88
N LEU A 51 10.31 13.57 -10.38
CA LEU A 51 10.63 13.18 -11.75
C LEU A 51 9.50 13.62 -12.68
N ALA A 52 9.81 13.90 -13.93
CA ALA A 52 8.82 14.20 -14.95
C ALA A 52 9.13 13.44 -16.24
N LEU A 53 8.11 12.82 -16.83
CA LEU A 53 8.24 12.05 -18.07
C LEU A 53 6.97 12.23 -18.92
N GLY A 54 7.13 12.58 -20.20
CA GLY A 54 6.07 12.55 -21.21
C GLY A 54 6.35 11.49 -22.25
N ASP A 55 5.36 11.21 -23.11
CA ASP A 55 5.56 10.45 -24.35
C ASP A 55 6.18 9.06 -24.10
N TRP A 56 5.68 8.38 -23.09
CA TRP A 56 6.30 7.17 -22.54
C TRP A 56 5.51 5.90 -22.85
N GLY A 57 4.38 6.00 -23.53
CA GLY A 57 3.37 4.95 -23.67
C GLY A 57 3.71 3.76 -24.56
N GLY A 58 4.99 3.48 -24.77
CA GLY A 58 5.48 2.32 -25.52
C GLY A 58 5.15 2.41 -27.01
N ASP A 59 4.51 1.36 -27.53
CA ASP A 59 4.04 1.25 -28.92
C ASP A 59 2.66 0.54 -28.90
N GLY A 60 2.16 0.07 -30.04
CA GLY A 60 0.84 -0.60 -30.15
C GLY A 60 0.72 -1.92 -29.37
N ASP A 61 -0.49 -2.49 -29.37
CA ASP A 61 -0.85 -3.66 -28.54
C ASP A 61 -0.02 -4.94 -28.80
N ASP A 62 0.51 -5.11 -30.02
CA ASP A 62 1.38 -6.25 -30.35
C ASP A 62 2.76 -6.14 -29.66
N HIS A 63 3.23 -4.91 -29.43
CA HIS A 63 4.53 -4.59 -28.83
C HIS A 63 4.39 -3.43 -27.84
N PRO A 64 3.65 -3.61 -26.73
CA PRO A 64 3.16 -2.52 -25.88
C PRO A 64 4.26 -1.73 -25.15
N THR A 65 5.51 -2.17 -25.24
CA THR A 65 6.67 -1.66 -24.51
C THR A 65 7.86 -1.61 -25.45
N THR A 66 8.58 -0.48 -25.48
CA THR A 66 9.77 -0.32 -26.32
C THR A 66 11.05 -0.49 -25.51
N HIS A 67 12.16 -0.79 -26.20
CA HIS A 67 13.46 -0.91 -25.57
C HIS A 67 13.92 0.43 -24.94
N ASP A 68 13.60 1.55 -25.57
CA ASP A 68 13.97 2.87 -25.06
C ASP A 68 13.15 3.26 -23.83
N GLN A 69 11.86 2.91 -23.79
CA GLN A 69 11.04 3.07 -22.60
C GLN A 69 11.63 2.32 -21.40
N ILE A 70 12.09 1.08 -21.60
CA ILE A 70 12.74 0.28 -20.55
C ILE A 70 14.03 0.95 -20.05
N LYS A 71 14.89 1.44 -20.96
CA LYS A 71 16.12 2.16 -20.58
C LYS A 71 15.81 3.41 -19.75
N VAL A 72 14.82 4.19 -20.16
CA VAL A 72 14.39 5.39 -19.43
C VAL A 72 13.83 5.00 -18.07
N GLY A 73 13.02 3.94 -17.96
CA GLY A 73 12.53 3.40 -16.69
C GLY A 73 13.67 3.03 -15.73
N HIS A 74 14.72 2.38 -16.21
CA HIS A 74 15.91 2.09 -15.40
C HIS A 74 16.65 3.36 -14.95
N ALA A 75 16.82 4.34 -15.84
CA ALA A 75 17.46 5.61 -15.50
C ALA A 75 16.65 6.39 -14.46
N MET A 76 15.33 6.43 -14.61
CA MET A 76 14.43 7.05 -13.63
C MET A 76 14.52 6.39 -12.26
N ALA A 77 14.62 5.06 -12.18
CA ALA A 77 14.79 4.37 -10.91
C ALA A 77 16.12 4.71 -10.22
N ALA A 78 17.19 4.92 -10.99
CA ALA A 78 18.48 5.36 -10.47
C ALA A 78 18.42 6.80 -9.96
N GLU A 79 17.83 7.72 -10.74
CA GLU A 79 17.69 9.12 -10.35
C GLU A 79 16.71 9.31 -9.17
N GLN A 80 15.65 8.51 -9.08
CA GLN A 80 14.74 8.50 -7.93
C GLN A 80 15.51 8.30 -6.63
N LYS A 81 16.43 7.32 -6.59
CA LYS A 81 17.24 7.00 -5.40
C LYS A 81 18.26 8.10 -5.11
N LYS A 82 18.94 8.60 -6.14
CA LYS A 82 19.96 9.64 -6.01
C LYS A 82 19.39 10.96 -5.49
N LEU A 83 18.21 11.34 -5.98
CA LEU A 83 17.55 12.60 -5.64
C LEU A 83 16.59 12.46 -4.46
N SER A 84 16.34 11.23 -3.98
CA SER A 84 15.24 10.94 -3.05
C SER A 84 13.91 11.52 -3.54
N ALA A 85 13.64 11.36 -4.84
CA ALA A 85 12.46 11.92 -5.46
C ALA A 85 11.18 11.36 -4.82
N ARG A 86 10.21 12.25 -4.57
CA ARG A 86 9.00 11.96 -3.78
C ARG A 86 7.80 11.56 -4.63
N GLY A 87 7.91 11.66 -5.95
CA GLY A 87 6.85 11.36 -6.89
C GLY A 87 7.31 11.57 -8.33
N THR A 88 6.47 11.11 -9.26
CA THR A 88 6.64 11.31 -10.70
C THR A 88 5.43 12.02 -11.27
N LEU A 89 5.66 12.94 -12.21
CA LEU A 89 4.65 13.53 -13.08
C LEU A 89 4.73 12.84 -14.45
N LEU A 90 3.64 12.19 -14.86
CA LEU A 90 3.48 11.60 -16.18
C LEU A 90 2.65 12.55 -17.04
N LEU A 91 3.29 13.13 -18.06
CA LEU A 91 2.83 14.33 -18.76
C LEU A 91 1.92 14.06 -19.96
N GLY A 92 1.41 12.84 -20.10
CA GLY A 92 0.53 12.42 -21.20
C GLY A 92 1.20 11.50 -22.20
N ASP A 93 0.39 11.04 -23.16
CA ASP A 93 0.69 9.98 -24.11
C ASP A 93 1.15 8.70 -23.40
N ASN A 94 0.30 8.28 -22.46
CA ASN A 94 0.56 7.19 -21.54
C ASN A 94 0.45 5.82 -22.21
N PHE A 95 -0.33 5.72 -23.30
CA PHE A 95 -0.45 4.51 -24.11
C PHE A 95 -0.60 4.85 -25.60
N TYR A 96 0.44 4.57 -26.39
CA TYR A 96 0.39 4.75 -27.84
C TYR A 96 -0.36 3.60 -28.55
N TYR A 97 -0.97 3.80 -29.71
CA TYR A 97 -1.32 5.09 -30.34
C TYR A 97 -2.76 5.52 -30.04
N ASP A 98 -3.61 4.61 -29.57
CA ASP A 98 -5.04 4.88 -29.37
C ASP A 98 -5.48 4.72 -27.92
N GLY A 99 -4.55 4.96 -26.99
CA GLY A 99 -4.84 4.89 -25.56
C GLY A 99 -5.24 3.48 -25.12
N VAL A 100 -6.15 3.42 -24.15
CA VAL A 100 -6.77 2.18 -23.67
C VAL A 100 -8.28 2.33 -23.64
N THR A 101 -9.01 1.24 -23.86
CA THR A 101 -10.48 1.26 -23.89
C THR A 101 -11.13 0.83 -22.57
N SER A 102 -10.38 0.16 -21.69
CA SER A 102 -10.85 -0.37 -20.40
C SER A 102 -9.81 -0.18 -19.30
N ASN A 103 -10.28 0.01 -18.06
CA ASN A 103 -9.43 0.07 -16.87
C ASN A 103 -8.83 -1.30 -16.50
N THR A 104 -9.16 -2.36 -17.22
CA THR A 104 -8.56 -3.69 -17.11
C THR A 104 -7.65 -4.02 -18.30
N SER A 105 -7.31 -3.03 -19.15
CA SER A 105 -6.41 -3.24 -20.28
C SER A 105 -5.08 -3.83 -19.83
N PHE A 106 -4.60 -4.85 -20.54
CA PHE A 106 -3.30 -5.46 -20.29
C PHE A 106 -2.14 -4.46 -20.46
N ARG A 107 -2.38 -3.35 -21.17
CA ARG A 107 -1.42 -2.26 -21.37
C ARG A 107 -0.96 -1.64 -20.06
N PHE A 108 -1.81 -1.54 -19.03
CA PHE A 108 -1.37 -1.08 -17.71
C PHE A 108 -0.29 -1.99 -17.11
N GLN A 109 -0.41 -3.31 -17.30
CA GLN A 109 0.59 -4.25 -16.83
C GLN A 109 1.88 -4.14 -17.66
N LYS A 110 1.75 -4.17 -18.99
CA LYS A 110 2.91 -4.24 -19.90
C LYS A 110 3.67 -2.92 -20.02
N THR A 111 2.96 -1.83 -20.22
CA THR A 111 3.55 -0.52 -20.47
C THR A 111 3.87 0.22 -19.16
N PHE A 112 3.13 0.00 -18.07
CA PHE A 112 3.36 0.70 -16.79
C PHE A 112 3.95 -0.19 -15.68
N GLU A 113 3.24 -1.20 -15.19
CA GLU A 113 3.67 -1.93 -13.98
C GLU A 113 4.97 -2.73 -14.17
N GLU A 114 5.18 -3.33 -15.36
CA GLU A 114 6.40 -4.07 -15.68
C GLU A 114 7.61 -3.14 -15.91
N VAL A 115 7.40 -1.95 -16.45
CA VAL A 115 8.46 -0.97 -16.75
C VAL A 115 8.83 -0.14 -15.53
N TYR A 116 7.85 0.20 -14.68
CA TYR A 116 8.03 0.99 -13.47
C TYR A 116 7.66 0.19 -12.20
N PRO A 117 8.30 -0.96 -11.95
CA PRO A 117 7.89 -1.87 -10.89
C PRO A 117 8.16 -1.31 -9.50
N ARG A 118 7.33 -1.71 -8.54
CA ARG A 118 7.51 -1.39 -7.11
C ARG A 118 8.88 -1.77 -6.56
N SER A 119 9.50 -2.84 -7.07
CA SER A 119 10.85 -3.25 -6.66
C SER A 119 11.94 -2.21 -7.00
N ALA A 120 11.73 -1.40 -8.04
CA ALA A 120 12.66 -0.36 -8.47
C ALA A 120 12.33 1.01 -7.87
N PHE A 121 11.03 1.33 -7.74
CA PHE A 121 10.53 2.66 -7.36
C PHE A 121 9.92 2.74 -5.94
N GLY A 122 9.82 1.64 -5.22
CA GLY A 122 9.13 1.58 -3.93
C GLY A 122 7.66 2.01 -4.04
N ASP A 123 7.19 2.74 -3.04
CA ASP A 123 5.80 3.22 -2.93
C ASP A 123 5.60 4.62 -3.55
N MET A 124 6.47 4.99 -4.49
CA MET A 124 6.39 6.29 -5.16
C MET A 124 5.08 6.43 -5.96
N GLN A 125 4.41 7.57 -5.79
CA GLN A 125 3.22 7.94 -6.54
C GLN A 125 3.57 8.44 -7.95
N PHE A 126 2.79 8.02 -8.93
CA PHE A 126 2.80 8.52 -10.29
C PHE A 126 1.53 9.35 -10.50
N HIS A 127 1.69 10.66 -10.67
CA HIS A 127 0.62 11.59 -10.96
C HIS A 127 0.49 11.76 -12.47
N VAL A 128 -0.68 11.46 -13.01
CA VAL A 128 -0.87 11.25 -14.44
C VAL A 128 -1.85 12.26 -15.01
N ILE A 129 -1.55 12.76 -16.21
CA ILE A 129 -2.50 13.48 -17.07
C ILE A 129 -2.59 12.78 -18.42
N ALA A 130 -3.64 13.08 -19.21
CA ALA A 130 -3.79 12.54 -20.56
C ALA A 130 -3.11 13.44 -21.61
N GLY A 131 -2.51 12.80 -22.61
CA GLY A 131 -2.11 13.41 -23.88
C GLY A 131 -3.12 13.14 -24.99
N ASN A 132 -2.78 13.48 -26.23
CA ASN A 132 -3.70 13.30 -27.36
C ASN A 132 -3.96 11.81 -27.69
N HIS A 133 -2.95 10.95 -27.61
CA HIS A 133 -3.13 9.52 -27.88
C HIS A 133 -4.03 8.84 -26.86
N ASP A 134 -3.99 9.30 -25.61
CA ASP A 134 -4.88 8.82 -24.55
C ASP A 134 -6.36 9.13 -24.83
N HIS A 135 -6.61 10.26 -25.49
CA HIS A 135 -7.96 10.73 -25.85
C HIS A 135 -8.55 10.02 -27.08
N HIS A 136 -7.76 9.33 -27.89
CA HIS A 136 -8.28 8.45 -28.94
C HIS A 136 -8.99 7.21 -28.34
N GLY A 137 -8.53 6.78 -27.17
CA GLY A 137 -9.18 5.76 -26.36
C GLY A 137 -10.09 6.36 -25.29
N SER A 138 -10.03 5.81 -24.09
CA SER A 138 -10.79 6.27 -22.93
C SER A 138 -9.84 6.79 -21.85
N ALA A 139 -9.64 8.11 -21.80
CA ALA A 139 -8.96 8.75 -20.67
C ALA A 139 -9.64 8.41 -19.33
N ASN A 140 -10.98 8.25 -19.33
CA ASN A 140 -11.72 7.83 -18.15
C ASN A 140 -11.37 6.40 -17.71
N ALA A 141 -11.01 5.49 -18.62
CA ALA A 141 -10.50 4.18 -18.23
C ALA A 141 -9.17 4.30 -17.46
N GLN A 142 -8.33 5.28 -17.79
CA GLN A 142 -7.10 5.59 -17.05
C GLN A 142 -7.39 6.21 -15.68
N VAL A 143 -8.39 7.10 -15.59
CA VAL A 143 -8.89 7.63 -14.30
C VAL A 143 -9.42 6.52 -13.41
N GLN A 144 -10.08 5.51 -13.99
CA GLN A 144 -10.67 4.38 -13.27
C GLN A 144 -9.67 3.24 -12.98
N TYR A 145 -8.46 3.29 -13.53
CA TYR A 145 -7.46 2.27 -13.29
C TYR A 145 -7.03 2.26 -11.82
N ARG A 146 -6.98 1.07 -11.23
CA ARG A 146 -6.52 0.84 -9.87
C ARG A 146 -5.56 -0.32 -9.88
N SER A 147 -4.31 -0.09 -9.48
CA SER A 147 -3.38 -1.18 -9.19
C SER A 147 -3.53 -1.65 -7.75
N SER A 148 -3.09 -2.87 -7.46
CA SER A 148 -3.14 -3.45 -6.10
C SER A 148 -2.35 -2.65 -5.07
N VAL A 149 -1.39 -1.85 -5.52
CA VAL A 149 -0.50 -1.01 -4.70
C VAL A 149 -0.85 0.47 -4.75
N ASN A 150 -1.93 0.86 -5.46
CA ASN A 150 -2.46 2.22 -5.55
C ASN A 150 -1.43 3.31 -5.89
N ARG A 151 -0.47 3.02 -6.79
CA ARG A 151 0.60 3.95 -7.19
C ARG A 151 0.25 4.90 -8.34
N TRP A 152 -0.88 4.62 -9.01
CA TRP A 152 -1.39 5.39 -10.14
C TRP A 152 -2.42 6.42 -9.66
N SER A 153 -2.10 7.70 -9.80
CA SER A 153 -2.96 8.81 -9.38
C SER A 153 -3.30 9.68 -10.58
N PHE A 154 -4.42 9.37 -11.22
CA PHE A 154 -5.02 10.20 -12.27
C PHE A 154 -6.27 10.89 -11.68
N PRO A 155 -6.24 12.22 -11.50
CA PRO A 155 -7.34 12.99 -10.89
C PRO A 155 -8.60 13.08 -11.76
#